data_AF-A0A833ECU6-F1
#
_entry.id   AF-A0A833ECU6-F1
#
_cell.length_a   1.000
_cell.length_b   1.000
_cell.length_c   1.000
_cell.angle_alpha   90.00
_cell.angle_beta   90.00
_cell.angle_gamma   90.00
#
_symmetry.space_group_name_H-M   'P 1'
#
loop_
_entity.id
_entity.type
_entity.pdbx_description
1 polymer ?
#
loop_
_entity_poly.entity_id
_entity_poly.type
_entity_poly.pdbx_seq_one_letter_code
_entity_poly.pdbx_strand_id
1 'polypeptide(L)'
;MPISVAPYTRKYEHTKRRGRESTVLCGFCGKKVPRYKTIVTYRGFRITDPLILQSVDKRMVHLFKQKIYVCPSCARFHGIVQKGKTVRKKHLER
;
A
#
# COMPACT_ATOMS: atom_id res chain seq x y z
N MET A 1 18.82 12.16 -15.58
CA MET A 1 18.89 12.04 -14.10
C MET A 1 18.71 10.58 -13.71
N PRO A 2 19.63 9.95 -12.94
CA PRO A 2 19.45 8.57 -12.52
C PRO A 2 18.25 8.48 -11.57
N ILE A 3 17.19 7.80 -12.03
CA ILE A 3 15.96 7.60 -11.25
C ILE A 3 16.33 6.66 -10.10
N SER A 4 16.38 7.19 -8.88
CA SER A 4 16.53 6.40 -7.67
C SER A 4 15.26 5.55 -7.47
N VAL A 5 15.41 4.24 -7.33
CA VAL A 5 14.30 3.32 -7.06
C VAL A 5 14.40 2.92 -5.60
N ALA A 6 13.44 3.39 -4.80
CA ALA A 6 13.26 2.85 -3.46
C ALA A 6 12.84 1.37 -3.56
N PRO A 7 13.25 0.49 -2.62
CA PRO A 7 12.88 -0.92 -2.61
C PRO A 7 11.37 -1.18 -2.38
N TYR A 8 10.57 -0.13 -2.40
CA TYR A 8 9.12 -0.12 -2.30
C TYR A 8 8.61 1.15 -2.99
N THR A 9 7.36 1.14 -3.43
CA THR A 9 6.70 2.26 -4.13
C THR A 9 6.39 3.41 -3.18
N ARG A 10 7.41 4.14 -2.70
CA ARG A 10 7.26 5.45 -2.06
C ARG A 10 7.09 6.55 -3.13
N LYS A 11 6.13 6.35 -4.02
CA LYS A 11 5.74 7.37 -5.00
C LYS A 11 4.81 8.35 -4.30
N TYR A 12 5.40 9.34 -3.62
CA TYR A 12 4.65 10.50 -3.15
C TYR A 12 4.29 11.36 -4.36
N GLU A 13 3.31 10.90 -5.12
CA GLU A 13 2.81 11.60 -6.30
C GLU A 13 1.77 12.62 -5.84
N HIS A 14 2.20 13.88 -5.81
CA HIS A 14 1.32 15.02 -5.66
C HIS A 14 0.41 15.17 -6.88
N THR A 15 -0.75 15.78 -6.69
CA THR A 15 -1.58 16.22 -7.81
C THR A 15 -0.88 17.32 -8.62
N LYS A 16 -1.24 17.47 -9.90
CA LYS A 16 -0.65 18.48 -10.80
C LYS A 16 -0.73 19.92 -10.26
N ARG A 17 -1.73 20.22 -9.42
CA ARG A 17 -1.90 21.51 -8.76
C ARG A 17 -1.38 21.41 -7.32
N ARG A 18 -0.46 22.32 -6.96
CA ARG A 18 0.09 22.45 -5.60
C ARG A 18 -0.83 23.35 -4.77
N GLY A 19 -0.91 23.09 -3.47
CA GLY A 19 -1.74 23.85 -2.53
C GLY A 19 -2.41 22.94 -1.50
N ARG A 20 -3.74 22.99 -1.41
CA ARG A 20 -4.53 22.21 -0.47
C ARG A 20 -4.95 20.87 -1.07
N GLU A 21 -4.34 19.80 -0.59
CA GLU A 21 -4.68 18.44 -1.00
C GLU A 21 -5.66 17.77 -0.03
N SER A 22 -6.41 16.78 -0.55
CA SER A 22 -7.33 16.00 0.27
C SER A 22 -6.59 15.26 1.39
N THR A 23 -7.18 15.25 2.58
CA THR A 23 -6.69 14.47 3.73
C THR A 23 -7.58 13.26 3.95
N VAL A 24 -6.99 12.16 4.41
CA VAL A 24 -7.66 10.90 4.72
C VAL A 24 -7.26 10.45 6.11
N LEU A 25 -8.12 9.67 6.75
CA LEU A 25 -7.82 9.05 8.05
C LEU A 25 -7.04 7.75 7.85
N CYS A 26 -6.04 7.52 8.68
CA CYS A 26 -5.32 6.26 8.71
C CYS A 26 -6.20 5.12 9.27
N GLY A 27 -6.32 4.01 8.56
CA GLY A 27 -7.08 2.83 8.99
C GLY A 27 -6.47 2.01 10.14
N PHE A 28 -5.37 2.49 10.74
CA PHE A 28 -4.76 1.89 11.95
C PHE A 28 -4.83 2.86 13.12
N CYS A 29 -4.17 4.03 13.02
CA CYS A 29 -4.04 4.99 14.12
C CYS A 29 -5.04 6.15 14.10
N GLY A 30 -5.91 6.25 13.08
CA GLY A 30 -6.90 7.34 12.96
C GLY A 30 -6.33 8.73 12.63
N LYS A 31 -5.00 8.90 12.51
CA LYS A 31 -4.40 10.20 12.19
C LYS A 31 -4.87 10.73 10.82
N LYS A 32 -5.17 12.04 10.74
CA LYS A 32 -5.39 12.76 9.48
C LYS A 32 -4.06 12.93 8.74
N VAL A 33 -3.97 12.38 7.53
CA VAL A 33 -2.77 12.43 6.69
C VAL A 33 -3.17 12.87 5.27
N PRO A 34 -2.37 13.72 4.60
CA PRO A 34 -2.60 14.02 3.18
C PRO A 34 -2.58 12.75 2.33
N ARG A 35 -3.54 12.64 1.41
CA ARG A 35 -3.77 11.42 0.61
C ARG A 35 -2.55 10.99 -0.20
N TYR A 36 -1.81 11.92 -0.80
CA TYR A 36 -0.59 11.64 -1.56
C TYR A 36 0.51 10.96 -0.74
N LYS A 37 0.51 11.17 0.59
CA LYS A 37 1.51 10.63 1.51
C LYS A 37 1.12 9.27 2.08
N THR A 38 -0.12 8.84 1.89
CA THR A 38 -0.62 7.56 2.41
C THR A 38 -0.30 6.40 1.48
N ILE A 39 -0.12 5.24 2.06
CA ILE A 39 0.02 3.98 1.32
C ILE A 39 -1.34 3.32 1.29
N VAL A 40 -1.81 2.98 0.09
CA VAL A 40 -3.07 2.26 -0.08
C VAL A 40 -2.80 0.78 0.14
N THR A 41 -3.54 0.18 1.07
CA THR A 41 -3.61 -1.27 1.21
C THR A 41 -5.06 -1.72 1.17
N TYR A 42 -5.27 -3.02 0.97
CA TYR A 42 -6.61 -3.61 0.97
C TYR A 42 -6.69 -4.56 2.15
N ARG A 43 -7.70 -4.37 3.00
CA ARG A 43 -8.10 -5.34 4.02
C ARG A 43 -9.32 -6.07 3.51
N GLY A 44 -9.44 -7.35 3.82
CA GLY A 44 -10.56 -8.14 3.39
C GLY A 44 -10.47 -9.54 3.93
N PHE A 45 -11.60 -10.23 3.90
CA PHE A 45 -11.63 -11.64 4.26
C PHE A 45 -10.95 -12.44 3.14
N ARG A 46 -9.93 -13.22 3.49
CA ARG A 46 -9.30 -14.18 2.59
C ARG A 46 -9.55 -15.56 3.17
N ILE A 47 -10.28 -16.38 2.43
CA ILE A 47 -10.37 -17.80 2.73
C ILE A 47 -9.05 -18.41 2.29
N THR A 48 -8.19 -18.74 3.25
CA THR A 48 -6.88 -19.36 3.00
C THR A 48 -6.90 -20.87 3.22
N ASP A 49 -7.98 -21.42 3.79
CA ASP A 49 -8.05 -22.83 4.12
C ASP A 49 -8.21 -23.69 2.86
N PRO A 50 -7.30 -24.65 2.63
CA PRO A 50 -7.27 -25.44 1.40
C PRO A 50 -8.52 -26.33 1.24
N LEU A 51 -9.09 -26.81 2.35
CA LEU A 51 -10.31 -27.64 2.35
C LEU A 51 -11.55 -26.86 1.90
N ILE A 52 -11.66 -25.59 2.31
CA ILE A 52 -12.77 -24.72 1.90
C ILE A 52 -12.60 -24.31 0.43
N LEU A 53 -11.36 -24.07 -0.01
CA LEU A 53 -11.08 -23.72 -1.40
C LEU A 53 -11.29 -24.88 -2.39
N GLN A 54 -11.26 -26.13 -1.92
CA GLN A 54 -11.56 -27.32 -2.74
C GLN A 54 -13.07 -27.59 -2.83
N SER A 55 -13.82 -27.26 -1.79
CA SER A 55 -15.27 -27.50 -1.73
C SER A 55 -16.11 -26.40 -2.37
N VAL A 56 -15.57 -25.17 -2.49
CA VAL A 56 -16.30 -24.03 -3.03
C VAL A 56 -15.68 -23.56 -4.34
N ASP A 57 -16.50 -23.40 -5.38
CA ASP A 57 -16.06 -22.84 -6.66
C ASP A 57 -15.66 -21.37 -6.47
N LYS A 58 -14.40 -21.04 -6.81
CA LYS A 58 -13.82 -19.69 -6.72
C LYS A 58 -14.66 -18.63 -7.45
N ARG A 59 -15.43 -19.01 -8.46
CA ARG A 59 -16.31 -18.10 -9.23
C ARG A 59 -17.51 -17.62 -8.42
N MET A 60 -17.96 -18.39 -7.43
CA MET A 60 -19.12 -18.08 -6.59
C MET A 60 -18.74 -17.39 -5.27
N VAL A 61 -17.45 -17.24 -4.96
CA VAL A 61 -16.99 -16.62 -3.72
C VAL A 61 -16.80 -15.12 -3.89
N HIS A 62 -17.80 -14.34 -3.45
CA HIS A 62 -17.70 -12.89 -3.37
C HIS A 62 -17.09 -12.45 -2.03
N LEU A 63 -15.77 -12.27 -2.00
CA LEU A 63 -15.05 -11.79 -0.80
C LEU A 63 -15.08 -10.27 -0.69
N PHE A 64 -15.36 -9.76 0.51
CA PHE A 64 -15.27 -8.33 0.79
C PHE A 64 -13.82 -7.86 0.83
N LYS A 65 -13.51 -6.82 0.05
CA LYS A 65 -12.24 -6.10 0.09
C LYS A 65 -12.52 -4.62 0.34
N GLN A 66 -12.03 -4.12 1.47
CA GLN A 66 -12.06 -2.72 1.84
C GLN A 66 -10.71 -2.06 1.54
N LYS A 67 -10.76 -0.95 0.80
CA LYS A 67 -9.60 -0.09 0.59
C LYS A 67 -9.31 0.70 1.87
N ILE A 68 -8.09 0.62 2.37
CA ILE A 68 -7.64 1.37 3.54
C ILE A 68 -6.43 2.24 3.20
N TYR A 69 -6.37 3.41 3.85
CA TYR A 69 -5.25 4.33 3.74
C TYR A 69 -4.38 4.20 4.99
N VAL A 70 -3.07 4.05 4.79
CA VAL A 70 -2.12 3.77 5.87
C VAL A 70 -1.10 4.89 5.98
N CYS A 71 -0.90 5.35 7.20
CA CYS A 71 0.09 6.37 7.52
C CYS A 71 1.53 5.82 7.36
N PRO A 72 2.53 6.64 6.98
CA PRO A 72 3.90 6.14 6.81
C PRO A 72 4.52 5.51 8.06
N SER A 73 4.18 5.97 9.26
CA SER A 73 4.66 5.35 10.51
C SER A 73 4.00 3.99 10.75
N CYS A 74 2.69 3.90 10.58
CA CYS A 74 1.89 2.67 10.67
C CYS A 74 2.38 1.62 9.68
N ALA A 75 2.63 2.04 8.44
CA ALA A 75 3.13 1.15 7.39
C ALA A 75 4.52 0.58 7.71
N ARG A 76 5.37 1.34 8.42
CA ARG A 76 6.67 0.85 8.90
C ARG A 76 6.51 -0.10 10.08
N PHE A 77 5.65 0.24 11.03
CA PHE A 77 5.42 -0.56 12.23
C PHE A 77 4.85 -1.94 11.89
N HIS A 78 3.85 -2.00 11.00
CA HIS A 78 3.24 -3.25 10.55
C HIS A 78 4.01 -3.97 9.43
N GLY A 79 5.22 -3.52 9.07
CA GLY A 79 6.03 -4.17 8.03
C GLY A 79 5.46 -4.09 6.60
N ILE A 80 4.38 -3.33 6.38
CA ILE A 80 3.79 -3.10 5.05
C ILE A 80 4.81 -2.45 4.11
N VAL A 81 5.68 -1.60 4.67
CA VAL A 81 6.78 -0.98 3.95
C VAL A 81 8.11 -1.36 4.59
N GLN A 82 8.98 -1.99 3.81
CA GLN A 82 10.33 -2.30 4.23
C GLN A 82 11.22 -1.05 4.28
N LYS A 83 12.15 -1.01 5.24
CA LYS A 83 13.19 0.02 5.30
C LYS A 83 14.30 -0.40 4.32
N GLY A 84 14.65 0.45 3.36
CA GLY A 84 15.79 0.18 2.50
C GLY A 84 16.31 1.42 1.80
N LYS A 85 17.58 1.36 1.38
CA LYS A 85 18.28 2.42 0.65
C LYS A 85 17.74 2.46 -0.78
N THR A 86 17.52 3.65 -1.33
CA THR A 86 17.17 3.79 -2.74
C THR A 86 18.32 3.30 -3.60
N VAL A 87 18.10 2.27 -4.40
CA VAL A 87 19.11 1.77 -5.34
C VAL A 87 19.03 2.64 -6.60
N ARG A 88 20.18 3.10 -7.11
CA ARG A 88 20.23 3.77 -8.42
C ARG A 88 19.98 2.70 -9.50
N LYS A 89 19.01 2.93 -10.40
CA LYS A 89 18.68 1.99 -11.51
C LYS A 89 19.91 1.52 -12.30
N LYS A 90 20.98 2.33 -12.37
CA LYS A 90 22.22 2.00 -13.07
C LYS A 90 22.90 0.71 -12.58
N HIS A 91 22.67 0.30 -11.33
CA HIS A 91 23.27 -0.90 -10.73
C HIS A 91 22.30 -2.08 -10.58
N LEU A 92 21.08 -1.99 -11.13
CA LEU A 92 20.17 -3.12 -11.22
C LEU A 92 20.48 -3.84 -12.53
N GLU A 93 21.45 -4.76 -12.52
CA GLU A 93 21.59 -5.72 -13.61
C GLU A 93 20.35 -6.64 -13.62
N ARG A 94 19.92 -7.05 -14.82
CA ARG A 94 18.65 -7.74 -15.07
C ARG A 94 18.59 -9.13 -14.45
#